data_AF-A0A3D3RAF7-F1
#
_entry.id   AF-A0A3D3RAF7-F1
#
_cell.length_a   1.000
_cell.length_b   1.000
_cell.length_c   1.000
_cell.angle_alpha   90.00
_cell.angle_beta   90.00
_cell.angle_gamma   90.00
#
_symmetry.space_group_name_H-M   'P 1'
#
loop_
_entity.id
_entity.type
_entity.pdbx_description
1 polymer ?
#
loop_
_entity_poly.entity_id
_entity_poly.type
_entity_poly.pdbx_seq_one_letter_code
_entity_poly.pdbx_strand_id
1 'polypeptide(L)'
;MSTLSPQSESLLWSLTDVSLNWAKGTRLTEINLEIPAGVTAVMGYSGAGKTSLLNLLVQFERPDRGTVTRTETLPSQANCLDLFWVPHTLGLWPQYTVLEHLTLVCPQSELEHFSPESLLDDFNLKPLASKYPGQLSQGEASRLAVARALASHARVIVLDEPLVHVDQAHWPAYWDVIRQFCQERQISLVFSSHSPELVLREATYLVCLEQGRTVFAGDVNELYYDPPSRQLASYLGPVNDLSMVDRQAITENEKSPRFTRPEQLSIVSDDQGGYEVQDVKFCGSVEEVTLSGGVNSQTSPTLYHRPARASLLKGERVSIRLLLLFLCILFQTSCNDKTPQLTFSETVQWPVPAEGLKVPAPRSLNVGPGDELYVLDNAGRVLVYNSDNELFRQWEMPDFEIGKPEGICLLKNGQIAVADTHYHRVVFFDQHGKVLKYLGELGEGPGQFIYPVSVVQDPSGNMYVSEYGDNDRVQKFSEQGDFLLEFGSVGTGPGEFQRAAGMIWHDGKIYICDAVNNRIQVFSDEGQFLEILGTNTGGMPLYYPYDIAIDRHHNQLYIVEYGAGRITKTELSGRILGVYGKTGMNQGEFLTPWGLTVNSKDQVYVADTGNRLIVKLIP
;
A
#
# COMPACT_ATOMS: atom_id res chain seq x y z
N MET A 1 2.42 -30.27 -29.90
CA MET A 1 3.35 -29.22 -29.43
C MET A 1 3.66 -29.55 -27.98
N SER A 2 4.94 -29.72 -27.67
CA SER A 2 5.44 -30.23 -26.40
C SER A 2 5.00 -29.39 -25.21
N THR A 3 4.32 -30.03 -24.27
CA THR A 3 4.10 -29.54 -22.91
C THR A 3 5.44 -29.44 -22.20
N LEU A 4 5.90 -28.22 -21.93
CA LEU A 4 7.02 -27.97 -21.02
C LEU A 4 6.57 -28.38 -19.61
N SER A 5 7.25 -29.38 -19.05
CA SER A 5 7.19 -29.76 -17.64
C SER A 5 7.69 -28.61 -16.75
N PRO A 6 7.14 -28.40 -15.54
CA PRO A 6 7.72 -27.47 -14.58
C PRO A 6 9.17 -27.89 -14.30
N GLN A 7 10.08 -26.91 -14.37
CA GLN A 7 11.49 -27.12 -14.03
C GLN A 7 11.57 -27.75 -12.64
N SER A 8 12.30 -28.86 -12.51
CA SER A 8 12.65 -29.46 -11.23
C SER A 8 13.34 -28.40 -10.37
N GLU A 9 12.74 -28.03 -9.23
CA GLU A 9 13.31 -27.05 -8.30
C GLU A 9 14.70 -27.49 -7.85
N SER A 10 15.73 -26.69 -8.13
CA SER A 10 17.08 -26.96 -7.66
C SER A 10 17.17 -26.69 -6.16
N LEU A 11 17.48 -27.71 -5.37
CA LEU A 11 17.60 -27.61 -3.91
C LEU A 11 18.88 -26.85 -3.51
N LEU A 12 18.81 -25.89 -2.58
CA LEU A 12 19.99 -25.22 -2.01
C LEU A 12 20.58 -25.95 -0.82
N TRP A 13 19.73 -26.33 0.15
CA TRP A 13 20.15 -27.03 1.36
C TRP A 13 19.23 -28.19 1.70
N SER A 14 19.81 -29.24 2.28
CA SER A 14 19.10 -30.31 2.96
C SER A 14 19.65 -30.46 4.39
N LEU A 15 18.75 -30.49 5.37
CA LEU A 15 19.06 -30.68 6.77
C LEU A 15 18.39 -31.98 7.21
N THR A 16 19.16 -32.88 7.80
CA THR A 16 18.68 -34.18 8.28
C THR A 16 19.04 -34.36 9.74
N ASP A 17 18.03 -34.51 10.58
CA ASP A 17 18.15 -34.76 12.02
C ASP A 17 19.05 -33.75 12.76
N VAL A 18 19.00 -32.49 12.33
CA VAL A 18 19.92 -31.44 12.77
C VAL A 18 19.53 -30.92 14.14
N SER A 19 20.47 -30.98 15.09
CA SER A 19 20.30 -30.38 16.42
C SER A 19 21.49 -29.51 16.78
N LEU A 20 21.22 -28.42 17.49
CA LEU A 20 22.20 -27.44 17.94
C LEU A 20 21.92 -27.03 19.38
N ASN A 21 22.88 -27.24 20.25
CA ASN A 21 22.83 -26.99 21.68
C ASN A 21 23.62 -25.74 22.06
N TRP A 22 23.46 -25.32 23.30
CA TRP A 22 24.31 -24.35 23.99
C TRP A 22 24.33 -24.70 25.49
N ALA A 23 25.18 -24.02 26.27
CA ALA A 23 25.45 -24.39 27.66
C ALA A 23 24.20 -24.47 28.60
N LYS A 24 23.07 -23.84 28.22
CA LYS A 24 21.85 -23.78 29.02
C LYS A 24 20.62 -24.44 28.36
N GLY A 25 20.79 -25.17 27.26
CA GLY A 25 19.67 -25.88 26.61
C GLY A 25 19.91 -26.20 25.14
N THR A 26 18.83 -26.46 24.41
CA THR A 26 18.85 -26.75 22.97
C THR A 26 18.26 -25.57 22.21
N ARG A 27 18.99 -25.09 21.19
CA ARG A 27 18.57 -23.98 20.30
C ARG A 27 17.78 -24.48 19.10
N LEU A 28 18.20 -25.61 18.53
CA LEU A 28 17.51 -26.30 17.45
C LEU A 28 17.45 -27.80 17.77
N THR A 29 16.30 -28.42 17.55
CA THR A 29 16.04 -29.82 17.88
C THR A 29 15.46 -30.52 16.66
N GLU A 30 16.15 -31.56 16.19
CA GLU A 30 15.65 -32.51 15.17
C GLU A 30 15.11 -31.83 13.90
N ILE A 31 15.81 -30.81 13.41
CA ILE A 31 15.45 -30.08 12.19
C ILE A 31 15.65 -31.00 10.99
N ASN A 32 14.55 -31.24 10.28
CA ASN A 32 14.51 -31.90 8.98
C ASN A 32 13.89 -30.92 7.99
N LEU A 33 14.66 -30.48 7.00
CA LEU A 33 14.28 -29.35 6.15
C LEU A 33 14.97 -29.44 4.79
N GLU A 34 14.24 -29.09 3.75
CA GLU A 34 14.74 -28.87 2.40
C GLU A 34 14.45 -27.42 2.02
N ILE A 35 15.48 -26.68 1.56
CA ILE A 35 15.33 -25.28 1.13
C ILE A 35 15.62 -25.22 -0.37
N PRO A 36 14.63 -24.87 -1.21
CA PRO A 36 14.82 -24.73 -2.65
C PRO A 36 15.55 -23.43 -3.03
N ALA A 37 16.01 -23.35 -4.28
CA ALA A 37 16.46 -22.10 -4.88
C ALA A 37 15.29 -21.12 -5.05
N GLY A 38 15.58 -19.82 -5.02
CA GLY A 38 14.58 -18.76 -5.04
C GLY A 38 14.61 -17.92 -3.77
N VAL A 39 13.45 -17.42 -3.34
CA VAL A 39 13.33 -16.52 -2.18
C VAL A 39 12.65 -17.25 -1.02
N THR A 40 13.43 -17.53 0.02
CA THR A 40 12.98 -18.22 1.23
C THR A 40 12.95 -17.28 2.44
N ALA A 41 11.82 -17.22 3.13
CA ALA A 41 11.71 -16.57 4.43
C ALA A 41 11.84 -17.57 5.58
N VAL A 42 12.53 -17.17 6.64
CA VAL A 42 12.59 -17.89 7.92
C VAL A 42 11.86 -17.06 8.98
N MET A 43 10.72 -17.56 9.46
CA MET A 43 9.84 -16.87 10.40
C MET A 43 9.73 -17.60 11.75
N GLY A 44 9.52 -16.83 12.81
CA GLY A 44 9.35 -17.35 14.16
C GLY A 44 9.45 -16.24 15.20
N TYR A 45 8.76 -16.44 16.33
CA TYR A 45 8.83 -15.55 17.49
C TYR A 45 10.28 -15.35 17.97
N SER A 46 10.50 -14.32 18.77
CA SER A 46 11.82 -14.09 19.38
C SER A 46 12.26 -15.32 20.16
N GLY A 47 13.49 -15.79 19.92
CA GLY A 47 14.03 -17.02 20.51
C GLY A 47 13.63 -18.33 19.83
N ALA A 48 12.87 -18.31 18.74
CA ALA A 48 12.47 -19.53 18.03
C ALA A 48 13.61 -20.31 17.34
N GLY A 49 14.79 -19.68 17.17
CA GLY A 49 15.97 -20.31 16.57
C GLY A 49 16.32 -19.82 15.16
N LYS A 50 15.72 -18.73 14.65
CA LYS A 50 15.96 -18.18 13.30
C LYS A 50 17.45 -17.96 13.00
N THR A 51 18.13 -17.11 13.78
CA THR A 51 19.56 -16.84 13.65
C THR A 51 20.40 -18.11 13.78
N SER A 52 20.01 -19.04 14.67
CA SER A 52 20.71 -20.32 14.80
C SER A 52 20.58 -21.18 13.55
N LEU A 53 19.41 -21.21 12.91
CA LEU A 53 19.23 -21.91 11.63
C LEU A 53 20.09 -21.26 10.55
N LEU A 54 20.04 -19.92 10.42
CA LEU A 54 20.85 -19.21 9.44
C LEU A 54 22.36 -19.46 9.65
N ASN A 55 22.84 -19.44 10.90
CA ASN A 55 24.23 -19.75 11.25
C ASN A 55 24.65 -21.16 10.79
N LEU A 56 23.75 -22.15 10.85
CA LEU A 56 24.01 -23.50 10.34
C LEU A 56 24.04 -23.52 8.80
N LEU A 57 23.12 -22.82 8.13
CA LEU A 57 23.06 -22.76 6.67
C LEU A 57 24.33 -22.17 6.06
N VAL A 58 24.87 -21.12 6.70
CA VAL A 58 26.11 -20.44 6.29
C VAL A 58 27.37 -21.07 6.89
N GLN A 59 27.23 -22.17 7.65
CA GLN A 59 28.31 -22.90 8.32
C GLN A 59 29.15 -22.06 9.30
N PHE A 60 28.60 -20.95 9.81
CA PHE A 60 29.20 -20.20 10.90
C PHE A 60 29.20 -21.01 12.20
N GLU A 61 28.18 -21.85 12.37
CA GLU A 61 28.11 -22.87 13.41
C GLU A 61 28.02 -24.26 12.79
N ARG A 62 28.40 -25.29 13.56
CA ARG A 62 28.24 -26.69 13.19
C ARG A 62 27.17 -27.33 14.06
N PRO A 63 26.35 -28.22 13.51
CA PRO A 63 25.38 -28.95 14.31
C PRO A 63 26.08 -29.91 15.26
N ASP A 64 25.53 -30.13 16.45
CA ASP A 64 26.02 -31.14 17.40
C ASP A 64 25.60 -32.56 16.97
N ARG A 65 24.50 -32.66 16.24
CA ARG A 65 23.92 -33.89 15.67
C ARG A 65 23.28 -33.59 14.32
N GLY A 66 23.29 -34.57 13.43
CA GLY A 66 22.69 -34.46 12.10
C GLY A 66 23.63 -33.84 11.08
N THR A 67 23.12 -33.64 9.87
CA THR A 67 23.90 -33.15 8.74
C THR A 67 23.21 -31.99 8.05
N VAL A 68 23.98 -30.96 7.72
CA VAL A 68 23.57 -29.87 6.84
C VAL A 68 24.35 -30.04 5.55
N THR A 69 23.68 -30.34 4.45
CA THR A 69 24.28 -30.46 3.12
C THR A 69 23.82 -29.29 2.26
N ARG A 70 24.74 -28.76 1.45
CA ARG A 70 24.46 -27.73 0.44
C ARG A 70 24.64 -28.38 -0.92
N THR A 71 23.66 -28.25 -1.82
CA THR A 71 23.73 -28.90 -3.13
C THR A 71 24.68 -28.12 -4.04
N GLU A 72 25.81 -28.73 -4.38
CA GLU A 72 26.77 -28.20 -5.36
C GLU A 72 26.33 -28.54 -6.78
N THR A 73 25.26 -27.92 -7.27
CA THR A 73 24.88 -28.05 -8.69
C THR A 73 24.80 -26.67 -9.29
N LEU A 74 25.93 -26.16 -9.76
CA LEU A 74 26.10 -25.46 -11.05
C LEU A 74 27.62 -25.36 -11.32
N PRO A 75 28.07 -25.40 -12.58
CA PRO A 75 29.48 -25.53 -12.92
C PRO A 75 30.34 -24.41 -12.33
N SER A 76 31.52 -24.80 -11.87
CA SER A 76 32.60 -23.99 -11.26
C SER A 76 33.27 -22.99 -12.22
N GLN A 77 32.50 -22.19 -12.96
CA GLN A 77 33.01 -21.31 -14.02
C GLN A 77 32.77 -19.80 -13.82
N ALA A 78 32.33 -19.33 -12.66
CA ALA A 78 32.19 -17.89 -12.42
C ALA A 78 33.02 -17.42 -11.22
N ASN A 79 33.78 -16.34 -11.38
CA ASN A 79 34.57 -15.62 -10.36
C ASN A 79 33.70 -14.95 -9.26
N CYS A 80 32.54 -15.51 -8.92
CA CYS A 80 31.58 -14.96 -7.97
C CYS A 80 31.59 -15.76 -6.66
N LEU A 81 31.23 -15.11 -5.55
CA LEU A 81 31.09 -15.77 -4.25
C LEU A 81 29.90 -16.73 -4.29
N ASP A 82 30.06 -17.94 -3.77
CA ASP A 82 28.94 -18.88 -3.72
C ASP A 82 27.88 -18.42 -2.71
N LEU A 83 28.28 -17.79 -1.61
CA LEU A 83 27.37 -17.35 -0.55
C LEU A 83 27.87 -16.05 0.10
N PHE A 84 26.94 -15.15 0.41
CA PHE A 84 27.19 -13.98 1.24
C PHE A 84 26.21 -13.94 2.41
N TRP A 85 26.70 -13.63 3.60
CA TRP A 85 25.90 -13.59 4.82
C TRP A 85 25.96 -12.22 5.49
N VAL A 86 24.78 -11.69 5.83
CA VAL A 86 24.61 -10.53 6.70
C VAL A 86 24.04 -11.01 8.04
N PRO A 87 24.83 -11.01 9.12
CA PRO A 87 24.33 -11.36 10.45
C PRO A 87 23.41 -10.25 11.00
N HIS A 88 22.65 -10.53 12.06
CA HIS A 88 21.84 -9.52 12.75
C HIS A 88 22.67 -8.33 13.27
N THR A 89 23.96 -8.54 13.53
CA THR A 89 24.92 -7.48 13.91
C THR A 89 25.44 -6.65 12.73
N LEU A 90 24.88 -6.86 11.53
CA LEU A 90 25.20 -6.21 10.26
C LEU A 90 26.58 -6.56 9.69
N GLY A 91 27.54 -6.92 10.54
CA GLY A 91 28.89 -7.35 10.14
C GLY A 91 29.69 -6.25 9.44
N LEU A 92 29.45 -4.98 9.75
CA LEU A 92 30.13 -3.83 9.13
C LEU A 92 31.56 -3.68 9.66
N TRP A 93 32.48 -3.21 8.82
CA TRP A 93 33.90 -3.06 9.13
C TRP A 93 34.21 -1.63 9.57
N PRO A 94 34.59 -1.38 10.84
CA PRO A 94 34.78 -0.03 11.36
C PRO A 94 35.84 0.80 10.62
N GLN A 95 36.82 0.13 10.01
CA GLN A 95 37.96 0.75 9.34
C GLN A 95 37.72 1.13 7.87
N TYR A 96 36.58 0.74 7.30
CA TYR A 96 36.25 1.02 5.90
C TYR A 96 35.07 1.98 5.80
N THR A 97 35.12 2.85 4.80
CA THR A 97 34.04 3.78 4.48
C THR A 97 32.84 3.05 3.87
N VAL A 98 31.69 3.73 3.81
CA VAL A 98 30.46 3.22 3.18
C VAL A 98 30.71 2.71 1.75
N LEU A 99 31.46 3.45 0.94
CA LEU A 99 31.78 3.02 -0.43
C LEU A 99 32.74 1.83 -0.47
N GLU A 100 33.77 1.85 0.38
CA GLU A 100 34.74 0.75 0.46
C GLU A 100 34.07 -0.58 0.84
N HIS A 101 32.99 -0.55 1.62
CA HIS A 101 32.24 -1.77 1.92
C HIS A 101 31.74 -2.48 0.67
N LEU A 102 31.26 -1.76 -0.33
CA LEU A 102 30.75 -2.35 -1.57
C LEU A 102 31.90 -2.67 -2.54
N THR A 103 32.86 -1.77 -2.70
CA THR A 103 33.97 -1.99 -3.67
C THR A 103 34.85 -3.17 -3.28
N LEU A 104 35.03 -3.43 -1.98
CA LEU A 104 35.85 -4.55 -1.49
C LEU A 104 35.24 -5.93 -1.75
N VAL A 105 33.90 -6.03 -1.81
CA VAL A 105 33.21 -7.31 -2.03
C VAL A 105 32.81 -7.51 -3.49
N CYS A 106 32.79 -6.43 -4.29
CA CYS A 106 32.42 -6.49 -5.69
C CYS A 106 33.50 -7.20 -6.52
N PRO A 107 33.15 -8.26 -7.29
CA PRO A 107 34.10 -8.92 -8.17
C PRO A 107 34.67 -7.95 -9.21
N GLN A 108 35.99 -8.00 -9.46
CA GLN A 108 36.63 -7.09 -10.43
C GLN A 108 36.02 -7.19 -11.84
N SER A 109 35.52 -8.36 -12.23
CA SER A 109 34.84 -8.57 -13.52
C SER A 109 33.51 -7.84 -13.64
N GLU A 110 32.86 -7.49 -12.52
CA GLU A 110 31.56 -6.80 -12.51
C GLU A 110 31.72 -5.29 -12.57
N LEU A 111 32.86 -4.73 -12.14
CA LEU A 111 33.09 -3.28 -12.05
C LEU A 111 33.02 -2.55 -13.40
N GLU A 112 33.12 -3.27 -14.53
CA GLU A 112 32.92 -2.70 -15.87
C GLU A 112 31.45 -2.43 -16.19
N HIS A 113 30.50 -3.10 -15.51
CA HIS A 113 29.07 -3.09 -15.83
C HIS A 113 28.19 -2.78 -14.61
N PHE A 114 28.78 -2.68 -13.43
CA PHE A 114 28.11 -2.39 -12.16
C PHE A 114 28.87 -1.31 -11.39
N SER A 115 28.15 -0.29 -10.92
CA SER A 115 28.70 0.79 -10.10
C SER A 115 28.25 0.63 -8.64
N PRO A 116 29.19 0.39 -7.70
CA PRO A 116 28.93 0.44 -6.27
C PRO A 116 28.27 1.74 -5.81
N GLU A 117 28.65 2.88 -6.38
CA GLU A 117 28.08 4.20 -6.08
C GLU A 117 26.62 4.31 -6.51
N SER A 118 26.23 3.69 -7.64
CA SER A 118 24.84 3.63 -8.08
C SER A 118 24.01 2.82 -7.08
N LEU A 119 24.51 1.66 -6.65
CA LEU A 119 23.81 0.86 -5.64
C LEU A 119 23.71 1.59 -4.30
N LEU A 120 24.72 2.36 -3.90
CA LEU A 120 24.58 3.24 -2.73
C LEU A 120 23.49 4.30 -2.93
N ASP A 121 23.29 4.80 -4.14
CA ASP A 121 22.22 5.76 -4.45
C ASP A 121 20.84 5.12 -4.24
N ASP A 122 20.65 3.90 -4.74
CA ASP A 122 19.42 3.12 -4.59
C ASP A 122 19.04 2.88 -3.10
N PHE A 123 20.04 2.84 -2.21
CA PHE A 123 19.87 2.72 -0.77
C PHE A 123 19.89 4.06 -0.01
N ASN A 124 19.91 5.19 -0.71
CA ASN A 124 20.05 6.55 -0.15
C ASN A 124 21.29 6.72 0.75
N LEU A 125 22.42 6.13 0.34
CA LEU A 125 23.69 6.14 1.07
C LEU A 125 24.82 6.85 0.31
N LYS A 126 24.63 7.22 -0.96
CA LYS A 126 25.65 7.90 -1.77
C LYS A 126 26.22 9.18 -1.13
N PRO A 127 25.43 10.07 -0.50
CA PRO A 127 25.98 11.23 0.22
C PRO A 127 26.86 10.86 1.42
N LEU A 128 26.76 9.61 1.89
CA LEU A 128 27.49 9.06 3.03
C LEU A 128 28.68 8.20 2.60
N ALA A 129 28.99 8.11 1.31
CA ALA A 129 30.00 7.23 0.72
C ALA A 129 31.37 7.26 1.44
N SER A 130 31.79 8.44 1.95
CA SER A 130 33.06 8.63 2.67
C SER A 130 32.97 8.48 4.19
N LYS A 131 31.78 8.27 4.76
CA LYS A 131 31.60 8.07 6.20
C LYS A 131 31.97 6.65 6.61
N TYR A 132 32.24 6.47 7.90
CA TYR A 132 32.48 5.17 8.53
C TYR A 132 31.23 4.66 9.27
N PRO A 133 31.09 3.34 9.50
CA PRO A 133 29.93 2.77 10.20
C PRO A 133 29.57 3.42 11.53
N GLY A 134 30.57 3.85 12.32
CA GLY A 134 30.34 4.53 13.60
C GLY A 134 29.69 5.92 13.49
N GLN A 135 29.52 6.43 12.28
CA GLN A 135 28.90 7.72 11.96
C GLN A 135 27.53 7.57 11.30
N LEU A 136 27.00 6.34 11.23
CA LEU A 136 25.71 6.01 10.64
C LEU A 136 24.67 5.78 11.74
N SER A 137 23.43 6.18 11.47
CA SER A 137 22.26 5.70 12.20
C SER A 137 22.06 4.19 12.02
N GLN A 138 21.25 3.56 12.86
CA GLN A 138 20.95 2.13 12.75
C GLN A 138 20.28 1.78 11.41
N GLY A 139 19.38 2.64 10.92
CA GLY A 139 18.73 2.45 9.61
C GLY A 139 19.73 2.55 8.45
N GLU A 140 20.62 3.55 8.46
CA GLU A 140 21.68 3.69 7.44
C GLU A 140 22.66 2.51 7.46
N ALA A 141 23.06 2.06 8.65
CA ALA A 141 23.93 0.91 8.83
C ALA A 141 23.27 -0.38 8.30
N SER A 142 21.96 -0.56 8.55
CA SER A 142 21.20 -1.70 8.05
C SER A 142 21.12 -1.69 6.53
N ARG A 143 20.85 -0.54 5.91
CA ARG A 143 20.88 -0.36 4.46
C ARG A 143 22.25 -0.68 3.87
N LEU A 144 23.33 -0.21 4.51
CA LEU A 144 24.70 -0.48 4.06
C LEU A 144 25.00 -1.99 4.05
N ALA A 145 24.57 -2.70 5.10
CA ALA A 145 24.81 -4.13 5.20
C ALA A 145 24.14 -4.91 4.07
N VAL A 146 22.91 -4.53 3.69
CA VAL A 146 22.19 -5.11 2.56
C VAL A 146 22.81 -4.73 1.22
N ALA A 147 23.11 -3.44 1.01
CA ALA A 147 23.76 -2.96 -0.21
C ALA A 147 25.11 -3.67 -0.44
N ARG A 148 25.89 -3.88 0.61
CA ARG A 148 27.12 -4.67 0.55
C ARG A 148 26.86 -6.11 0.11
N ALA A 149 25.82 -6.76 0.61
CA ALA A 149 25.51 -8.14 0.22
C ALA A 149 25.14 -8.24 -1.26
N LEU A 150 24.35 -7.30 -1.77
CA LEU A 150 24.01 -7.25 -3.20
C LEU A 150 25.25 -6.98 -4.06
N ALA A 151 26.09 -6.02 -3.64
CA ALA A 151 27.36 -5.69 -4.31
C ALA A 151 28.36 -6.85 -4.36
N SER A 152 28.16 -7.92 -3.60
CA SER A 152 29.04 -9.09 -3.66
C SER A 152 28.73 -10.01 -4.84
N HIS A 153 27.57 -9.84 -5.51
CA HIS A 153 27.06 -10.71 -6.58
C HIS A 153 27.09 -12.19 -6.18
N ALA A 154 26.86 -12.49 -4.90
CA ALA A 154 26.89 -13.87 -4.45
C ALA A 154 25.70 -14.63 -5.00
N ARG A 155 25.92 -15.92 -5.32
CA ARG A 155 24.86 -16.78 -5.87
C ARG A 155 23.72 -17.00 -4.88
N VAL A 156 24.05 -17.00 -3.59
CA VAL A 156 23.08 -17.07 -2.50
C VAL A 156 23.38 -15.99 -1.48
N ILE A 157 22.37 -15.19 -1.14
CA ILE A 157 22.46 -14.17 -0.11
C ILE A 157 21.62 -14.61 1.08
N VAL A 158 22.21 -14.56 2.28
CA VAL A 158 21.54 -14.87 3.54
C VAL A 158 21.49 -13.62 4.41
N LEU A 159 20.30 -13.15 4.78
CA LEU A 159 20.09 -11.92 5.55
C LEU A 159 19.37 -12.21 6.86
N ASP A 160 19.97 -11.87 8.00
CA ASP A 160 19.31 -12.01 9.30
C ASP A 160 18.67 -10.67 9.73
N GLU A 161 17.34 -10.63 9.73
CA GLU A 161 16.48 -9.46 10.01
C GLU A 161 16.89 -8.19 9.24
N PRO A 162 16.97 -8.24 7.89
CA PRO A 162 17.38 -7.09 7.08
C PRO A 162 16.39 -5.94 7.19
N LEU A 163 16.93 -4.71 7.19
CA LEU A 163 16.17 -3.45 7.17
C LEU A 163 15.20 -3.26 8.35
N VAL A 164 15.35 -4.01 9.44
CA VAL A 164 14.46 -3.92 10.63
C VAL A 164 14.45 -2.53 11.29
N HIS A 165 15.53 -1.75 11.11
CA HIS A 165 15.67 -0.39 11.65
C HIS A 165 15.36 0.71 10.63
N VAL A 166 14.84 0.35 9.46
CA VAL A 166 14.44 1.30 8.43
C VAL A 166 12.96 1.64 8.61
N ASP A 167 12.61 2.90 8.41
CA ASP A 167 11.23 3.34 8.56
C ASP A 167 10.31 2.66 7.52
N GLN A 168 9.07 2.41 7.93
CA GLN A 168 8.10 1.67 7.10
C GLN A 168 7.72 2.40 5.81
N ALA A 169 7.93 3.72 5.70
CA ALA A 169 7.56 4.48 4.52
C ALA A 169 8.55 4.31 3.36
N HIS A 170 9.86 4.21 3.66
CA HIS A 170 10.90 3.99 2.63
C HIS A 170 11.23 2.51 2.43
N TRP A 171 10.93 1.67 3.41
CA TRP A 171 11.22 0.25 3.40
C TRP A 171 10.76 -0.51 2.13
N PRO A 172 9.58 -0.26 1.52
CA PRO A 172 9.17 -0.91 0.28
C PRO A 172 10.15 -0.71 -0.89
N ALA A 173 10.63 0.53 -1.08
CA ALA A 173 11.51 0.85 -2.20
C ALA A 173 12.83 0.08 -2.16
N TYR A 174 13.41 -0.11 -0.97
CA TYR A 174 14.67 -0.87 -0.82
C TYR A 174 14.50 -2.35 -1.14
N TRP A 175 13.33 -2.92 -0.82
CA TRP A 175 13.02 -4.29 -1.16
C TRP A 175 12.75 -4.48 -2.64
N ASP A 176 12.18 -3.48 -3.33
CA ASP A 176 12.07 -3.52 -4.78
C ASP A 176 13.46 -3.57 -5.44
N VAL A 177 14.43 -2.83 -4.92
CA VAL A 177 15.85 -2.91 -5.35
C VAL A 177 16.42 -4.31 -5.11
N ILE A 178 16.24 -4.88 -3.91
CA ILE A 178 16.70 -6.25 -3.59
C ILE A 178 16.08 -7.26 -4.56
N ARG A 179 14.76 -7.19 -4.75
CA ARG A 179 14.01 -8.11 -5.61
C ARG A 179 14.49 -8.03 -7.04
N GLN A 180 14.57 -6.83 -7.60
CA GLN A 180 15.04 -6.60 -8.96
C GLN A 180 16.47 -7.11 -9.14
N PHE A 181 17.37 -6.78 -8.21
CA PHE A 181 18.77 -7.22 -8.27
C PHE A 181 18.89 -8.75 -8.24
N CYS A 182 18.15 -9.40 -7.34
CA CYS A 182 18.14 -10.85 -7.24
C CYS A 182 17.53 -11.53 -8.49
N GLN A 183 16.46 -10.97 -9.05
CA GLN A 183 15.82 -11.51 -10.26
C GLN A 183 16.72 -11.39 -11.48
N GLU A 184 17.30 -10.21 -11.73
CA GLU A 184 18.19 -9.97 -12.87
C GLU A 184 19.41 -10.89 -12.88
N ARG A 185 19.92 -11.24 -11.69
CA ARG A 185 21.15 -12.04 -11.52
C ARG A 185 20.89 -13.47 -11.08
N GLN A 186 19.62 -13.89 -11.01
CA GLN A 186 19.22 -15.22 -10.57
C GLN A 186 19.82 -15.62 -9.21
N ILE A 187 19.92 -14.64 -8.30
CA ILE A 187 20.42 -14.84 -6.94
C ILE A 187 19.31 -15.46 -6.10
N SER A 188 19.63 -16.52 -5.37
CA SER A 188 18.72 -17.03 -4.34
C SER A 188 18.88 -16.22 -3.05
N LEU A 189 17.76 -15.89 -2.41
CA LEU A 189 17.73 -15.07 -1.21
C LEU A 189 17.09 -15.87 -0.07
N VAL A 190 17.79 -15.97 1.06
CA VAL A 190 17.23 -16.48 2.31
C VAL A 190 17.25 -15.34 3.33
N PHE A 191 16.12 -15.00 3.90
CA PHE A 191 16.08 -13.96 4.93
C PHE A 191 15.24 -14.36 6.14
N SER A 192 15.61 -13.90 7.33
CA SER A 192 14.74 -14.01 8.50
C SER A 192 13.87 -12.77 8.66
N SER A 193 12.63 -12.96 9.12
CA SER A 193 11.70 -11.87 9.36
C SER A 193 10.69 -12.23 10.46
N HIS A 194 10.17 -11.22 11.13
CA HIS A 194 8.98 -11.32 11.98
C HIS A 194 7.76 -10.60 11.38
N SER A 195 7.91 -9.99 10.19
CA SER A 195 6.87 -9.26 9.47
C SER A 195 6.17 -10.18 8.46
N PRO A 196 4.86 -10.47 8.64
CA PRO A 196 4.06 -11.22 7.68
C PRO A 196 3.97 -10.54 6.32
N GLU A 197 3.80 -9.21 6.31
CA GLU A 197 3.66 -8.41 5.09
C GLU A 197 4.88 -8.54 4.18
N LEU A 198 6.08 -8.52 4.78
CA LEU A 198 7.33 -8.75 4.05
C LEU A 198 7.37 -10.13 3.41
N VAL A 199 7.02 -11.16 4.19
CA VAL A 199 7.07 -12.54 3.72
C VAL A 199 6.08 -12.76 2.57
N LEU A 200 4.86 -12.25 2.70
CA LEU A 200 3.84 -12.31 1.65
C LEU A 200 4.24 -11.55 0.38
N ARG A 201 5.02 -10.47 0.51
CA ARG A 201 5.45 -9.66 -0.64
C ARG A 201 6.65 -10.26 -1.37
N GLU A 202 7.60 -10.85 -0.66
CA GLU A 202 8.91 -11.20 -1.24
C GLU A 202 9.18 -12.70 -1.36
N ALA A 203 8.67 -13.51 -0.44
CA ALA A 203 9.06 -14.91 -0.35
C ALA A 203 8.09 -15.81 -1.12
N THR A 204 8.64 -16.86 -1.74
CA THR A 204 7.87 -17.95 -2.35
C THR A 204 7.85 -19.16 -1.43
N TYR A 205 8.92 -19.37 -0.65
CA TYR A 205 9.04 -20.48 0.30
C TYR A 205 9.18 -19.96 1.74
N LEU A 206 8.59 -20.66 2.70
CA LEU A 206 8.57 -20.25 4.09
C LEU A 206 8.96 -21.39 5.01
N VAL A 207 9.82 -21.08 5.97
CA VAL A 207 10.18 -21.95 7.09
C VAL A 207 9.72 -21.29 8.38
N CYS A 208 8.76 -21.92 9.07
CA CYS A 208 8.30 -21.48 10.38
C CYS A 208 9.01 -22.29 11.47
N LEU A 209 9.63 -21.58 12.41
CA LEU A 209 10.25 -22.15 13.59
C LEU A 209 9.44 -21.82 14.84
N GLU A 210 9.38 -22.78 15.75
CA GLU A 210 8.86 -22.61 17.11
C GLU A 210 9.70 -23.41 18.09
N GLN A 211 10.22 -22.76 19.14
CA GLN A 211 11.03 -23.38 20.19
C GLN A 211 12.15 -24.30 19.63
N GLY A 212 12.81 -23.88 18.56
CA GLY A 212 13.90 -24.61 17.94
C GLY A 212 13.48 -25.80 17.08
N ARG A 213 12.21 -25.94 16.73
CA ARG A 213 11.70 -26.98 15.83
C ARG A 213 11.07 -26.36 14.58
N THR A 214 11.15 -27.06 13.46
CA THR A 214 10.41 -26.70 12.24
C THR A 214 8.95 -27.11 12.41
N VAL A 215 8.05 -26.13 12.41
CA VAL A 215 6.61 -26.35 12.49
C VAL A 215 5.92 -26.28 11.13
N PHE A 216 6.55 -25.62 10.15
CA PHE A 216 6.13 -25.63 8.76
C PHE A 216 7.32 -25.35 7.84
N ALA A 217 7.35 -25.98 6.67
CA ALA A 217 8.26 -25.71 5.58
C ALA A 217 7.55 -26.00 4.27
N GLY A 218 7.33 -24.98 3.43
CA GLY A 218 6.54 -25.13 2.22
C GLY A 218 6.30 -23.81 1.49
N ASP A 219 5.42 -23.85 0.49
CA ASP A 219 5.03 -22.67 -0.28
C ASP A 219 4.24 -21.67 0.59
N VAL A 220 4.51 -20.37 0.39
CA VAL A 220 3.86 -19.29 1.16
C VAL A 220 2.36 -19.26 0.90
N ASN A 221 1.92 -19.46 -0.34
CA ASN A 221 0.50 -19.46 -0.71
C ASN A 221 -0.22 -20.68 -0.14
N GLU A 222 0.44 -21.85 -0.10
CA GLU A 222 -0.12 -23.04 0.55
C GLU A 222 -0.48 -22.73 2.01
N LEU A 223 0.47 -22.18 2.79
CA LEU A 223 0.18 -21.79 4.17
C LEU A 223 -0.84 -20.65 4.26
N TYR A 224 -0.84 -19.72 3.31
CA TYR A 224 -1.77 -18.60 3.34
C TYR A 224 -3.22 -19.05 3.13
N TYR A 225 -3.47 -19.86 2.10
CA TYR A 225 -4.82 -20.23 1.65
C TYR A 225 -5.35 -21.55 2.25
N ASP A 226 -4.48 -22.51 2.55
CA ASP A 226 -4.88 -23.81 3.12
C ASP A 226 -4.01 -24.21 4.33
N PRO A 227 -4.02 -23.42 5.42
CA PRO A 227 -3.18 -23.70 6.57
C PRO A 227 -3.62 -24.97 7.32
N PRO A 228 -2.68 -25.83 7.76
CA PRO A 228 -3.02 -27.05 8.51
C PRO A 228 -3.50 -26.77 9.94
N SER A 229 -3.18 -25.60 10.51
CA SER A 229 -3.62 -25.19 11.84
C SER A 229 -3.76 -23.67 11.95
N ARG A 230 -4.61 -23.21 12.88
CA ARG A 230 -4.77 -21.78 13.20
C ARG A 230 -3.46 -21.12 13.63
N GLN A 231 -2.67 -21.84 14.42
CA GLN A 231 -1.38 -21.36 14.92
C GLN A 231 -0.39 -21.12 13.78
N LEU A 232 -0.36 -21.99 12.78
CA LEU A 232 0.50 -21.80 11.61
C LEU A 232 -0.05 -20.70 10.70
N ALA A 233 -1.37 -20.63 10.52
CA ALA A 233 -2.00 -19.57 9.75
C ALA A 233 -1.71 -18.17 10.33
N SER A 234 -1.61 -18.03 11.65
CA SER A 234 -1.38 -16.75 12.32
C SER A 234 0.03 -16.18 12.11
N TYR A 235 0.99 -16.99 11.64
CA TYR A 235 2.31 -16.48 11.22
C TYR A 235 2.17 -15.52 10.04
N LEU A 236 1.18 -15.71 9.17
CA LEU A 236 0.94 -14.87 7.99
C LEU A 236 -0.14 -13.81 8.19
N GLY A 237 -0.52 -13.51 9.44
CA GLY A 237 -1.51 -12.49 9.78
C GLY A 237 -2.84 -13.05 10.29
N PRO A 238 -3.87 -12.19 10.46
CA PRO A 238 -5.14 -12.57 11.05
C PRO A 238 -5.82 -13.73 10.31
N VAL A 239 -6.49 -14.59 11.07
CA VAL A 239 -7.17 -15.79 10.57
C VAL A 239 -8.41 -16.10 11.42
N ASN A 240 -9.47 -16.49 10.74
CA ASN A 240 -10.73 -16.93 11.32
C ASN A 240 -10.77 -18.45 11.40
N ASP A 241 -11.27 -18.98 12.51
CA ASP A 241 -11.60 -20.41 12.65
C ASP A 241 -13.12 -20.57 12.60
N LEU A 242 -13.62 -21.07 11.46
CA LEU A 242 -15.05 -21.24 11.23
C LEU A 242 -15.65 -22.41 12.03
N SER A 243 -14.84 -23.26 12.67
CA SER A 243 -15.37 -24.27 13.59
C SER A 243 -16.02 -23.68 14.84
N MET A 244 -15.74 -22.41 15.13
CA MET A 244 -16.32 -21.64 16.23
C MET A 244 -17.66 -20.98 15.86
N VAL A 245 -18.12 -21.17 14.63
CA VAL A 245 -19.34 -20.58 14.05
C VAL A 245 -20.25 -21.71 13.57
N ASP A 246 -21.57 -21.50 13.66
CA ASP A 246 -22.58 -22.45 13.20
C ASP A 246 -22.58 -22.50 11.67
N ARG A 247 -22.28 -23.69 11.13
CA ARG A 247 -22.24 -23.96 9.69
C ARG A 247 -23.57 -23.72 8.99
N GLN A 248 -24.70 -23.86 9.69
CA GLN A 248 -26.02 -23.56 9.11
C GLN A 248 -26.28 -22.05 8.96
N ALA A 249 -25.57 -21.22 9.73
CA ALA A 249 -25.66 -19.76 9.67
C ALA A 249 -24.74 -19.15 8.59
N ILE A 250 -23.85 -19.97 8.01
CA ILE A 250 -23.06 -19.65 6.83
C ILE A 250 -23.82 -20.24 5.64
N THR A 251 -24.16 -19.45 4.61
CA THR A 251 -24.82 -19.97 3.40
C THR A 251 -23.90 -20.99 2.70
N GLU A 252 -24.13 -22.29 2.91
CA GLU A 252 -23.15 -23.36 2.63
C GLU A 252 -23.45 -24.28 1.43
N ASN A 253 -22.34 -24.83 0.90
CA ASN A 253 -22.16 -26.18 0.35
C ASN A 253 -21.16 -26.94 1.26
N GLU A 254 -21.19 -28.28 1.34
CA GLU A 254 -20.37 -29.13 2.25
C GLU A 254 -18.82 -29.02 2.16
N LYS A 255 -18.27 -28.17 1.28
CA LYS A 255 -16.82 -28.04 1.00
C LYS A 255 -16.15 -26.76 1.52
N SER A 256 -16.76 -26.03 2.45
CA SER A 256 -16.19 -24.78 2.97
C SER A 256 -14.86 -24.98 3.73
N PRO A 257 -13.87 -24.08 3.55
CA PRO A 257 -12.58 -24.17 4.25
C PRO A 257 -12.75 -23.94 5.75
N ARG A 258 -11.95 -24.63 6.58
CA ARG A 258 -11.99 -24.50 8.04
C ARG A 258 -11.46 -23.15 8.53
N PHE A 259 -10.37 -22.69 7.92
CA PHE A 259 -9.72 -21.43 8.24
C PHE A 259 -9.94 -20.45 7.10
N THR A 260 -10.22 -19.19 7.43
CA THR A 260 -10.44 -18.16 6.41
C THR A 260 -9.72 -16.86 6.76
N ARG A 261 -9.34 -16.11 5.73
CA ARG A 261 -8.71 -14.79 5.85
C ARG A 261 -9.75 -13.69 5.97
N PRO A 262 -9.39 -12.50 6.49
CA PRO A 262 -10.34 -11.40 6.64
C PRO A 262 -11.03 -10.99 5.33
N GLU A 263 -10.33 -11.06 4.20
CA GLU A 263 -10.90 -10.77 2.87
C GLU A 263 -11.84 -11.84 2.32
N GLN A 264 -11.91 -13.02 2.94
CA GLN A 264 -12.79 -14.13 2.53
C GLN A 264 -14.09 -14.14 3.33
N LEU A 265 -14.24 -13.24 4.29
CA LEU A 265 -15.37 -13.20 5.20
C LEU A 265 -16.01 -11.81 5.18
N SER A 266 -17.33 -11.77 5.22
CA SER A 266 -18.10 -10.55 5.38
C SER A 266 -19.06 -10.72 6.56
N ILE A 267 -18.96 -9.83 7.54
CA ILE A 267 -19.90 -9.74 8.65
C ILE A 267 -20.79 -8.54 8.39
N VAL A 268 -22.09 -8.77 8.30
CA VAL A 268 -23.07 -7.73 7.96
C VAL A 268 -24.17 -7.66 8.98
N SER A 269 -24.61 -6.44 9.30
CA SER A 269 -25.81 -6.22 10.13
C SER A 269 -27.02 -6.91 9.50
N ASP A 270 -27.74 -7.66 10.32
CA ASP A 270 -28.87 -8.49 9.96
C ASP A 270 -29.75 -8.72 11.20
N ASP A 271 -30.93 -8.09 11.25
CA ASP A 271 -31.86 -8.22 12.38
C ASP A 271 -32.31 -9.67 12.63
N GLN A 272 -32.23 -10.53 11.61
CA GLN A 272 -32.51 -11.97 11.72
C GLN A 272 -31.24 -12.81 11.91
N GLY A 273 -30.08 -12.16 11.98
CA GLY A 273 -28.76 -12.77 12.14
C GLY A 273 -28.65 -13.63 13.40
N GLY A 274 -27.95 -14.75 13.29
CA GLY A 274 -27.77 -15.72 14.37
C GLY A 274 -26.81 -15.27 15.48
N TYR A 275 -26.10 -14.16 15.27
CA TYR A 275 -25.07 -13.63 16.15
C TYR A 275 -25.38 -12.20 16.56
N GLU A 276 -24.89 -11.81 17.73
CA GLU A 276 -24.93 -10.45 18.27
C GLU A 276 -23.49 -9.99 18.55
N VAL A 277 -23.17 -8.76 18.17
CA VAL A 277 -21.85 -8.16 18.32
C VAL A 277 -21.60 -7.76 19.79
N GLN A 278 -20.55 -8.29 20.39
CA GLN A 278 -20.14 -7.99 21.77
C GLN A 278 -19.09 -6.89 21.85
N ASP A 279 -18.17 -6.86 20.89
CA ASP A 279 -17.08 -5.90 20.80
C ASP A 279 -16.58 -5.79 19.36
N VAL A 280 -16.16 -4.59 18.97
CA VAL A 280 -15.58 -4.30 17.66
C VAL A 280 -14.36 -3.43 17.84
N LYS A 281 -13.27 -3.84 17.21
CA LYS A 281 -12.01 -3.12 17.23
C LYS A 281 -11.54 -2.89 15.80
N PHE A 282 -11.46 -1.62 15.43
CA PHE A 282 -10.90 -1.18 14.17
C PHE A 282 -9.36 -1.36 14.19
N CYS A 283 -8.83 -2.07 13.20
CA CYS A 283 -7.41 -2.37 13.06
C CYS A 283 -6.86 -1.88 11.71
N GLY A 284 -7.45 -0.83 11.12
CA GLY A 284 -7.08 -0.31 9.80
C GLY A 284 -7.87 -0.98 8.67
N SER A 285 -7.22 -1.79 7.84
CA SER A 285 -7.86 -2.46 6.71
C SER A 285 -8.75 -3.66 7.09
N VAL A 286 -8.76 -4.02 8.38
CA VAL A 286 -9.47 -5.16 8.95
C VAL A 286 -10.13 -4.73 10.25
N GLU A 287 -11.27 -5.33 10.57
CA GLU A 287 -11.92 -5.24 11.88
C GLU A 287 -11.88 -6.56 12.62
N GLU A 288 -11.62 -6.49 13.92
CA GLU A 288 -11.76 -7.60 14.86
C GLU A 288 -13.13 -7.49 15.55
N VAL A 289 -13.96 -8.51 15.40
CA VAL A 289 -15.36 -8.53 15.84
C VAL A 289 -15.57 -9.73 16.75
N THR A 290 -15.95 -9.48 18.00
CA THR A 290 -16.32 -10.51 18.96
C THR A 290 -17.83 -10.69 18.95
N LEU A 291 -18.30 -11.92 18.81
CA LEU A 291 -19.71 -12.24 18.67
C LEU A 291 -20.23 -13.08 19.86
N SER A 292 -21.53 -13.07 20.07
CA SER A 292 -22.27 -13.97 20.95
C SER A 292 -23.49 -14.53 20.23
N GLY A 293 -23.88 -15.78 20.49
CA GLY A 293 -25.02 -16.41 19.82
C GLY A 293 -24.63 -17.62 18.96
N GLY A 294 -25.61 -18.26 18.33
CA GLY A 294 -25.47 -19.55 17.63
C GLY A 294 -25.92 -20.78 18.46
N VAL A 295 -25.97 -21.96 17.84
CA VAL A 295 -26.49 -23.20 18.45
C VAL A 295 -25.69 -23.67 19.68
N ASN A 296 -24.44 -23.24 19.85
CA ASN A 296 -23.61 -23.46 21.04
C ASN A 296 -23.37 -22.15 21.80
N SER A 297 -24.27 -21.79 22.72
CA SER A 297 -24.25 -20.54 23.51
C SER A 297 -23.10 -20.39 24.52
N GLN A 298 -22.09 -21.27 24.50
CA GLN A 298 -20.97 -21.26 25.45
C GLN A 298 -19.69 -20.62 24.89
N THR A 299 -19.63 -20.27 23.61
CA THR A 299 -18.42 -19.68 22.98
C THR A 299 -18.72 -18.35 22.32
N SER A 300 -17.88 -17.35 22.59
CA SER A 300 -17.88 -16.05 21.90
C SER A 300 -16.78 -16.02 20.85
N PRO A 301 -17.07 -16.30 19.56
CA PRO A 301 -16.03 -16.30 18.54
C PRO A 301 -15.57 -14.87 18.25
N THR A 302 -14.26 -14.69 18.13
CA THR A 302 -13.63 -13.48 17.57
C THR A 302 -13.29 -13.75 16.12
N LEU A 303 -13.84 -12.94 15.22
CA LEU A 303 -13.61 -13.01 13.78
C LEU A 303 -13.00 -11.71 13.27
N TYR A 304 -12.26 -11.82 12.19
CA TYR A 304 -11.64 -10.75 11.45
C TYR A 304 -12.32 -10.65 10.09
N HIS A 305 -12.70 -9.46 9.66
CA HIS A 305 -13.25 -9.25 8.32
C HIS A 305 -12.76 -7.93 7.73
N ARG A 306 -12.81 -7.81 6.40
CA ARG A 306 -12.62 -6.52 5.75
C ARG A 306 -13.99 -5.85 5.63
N PRO A 307 -14.28 -4.82 6.43
CA PRO A 307 -15.58 -4.17 6.39
C PRO A 307 -15.80 -3.53 5.02
N ALA A 308 -16.95 -3.83 4.39
CA ALA A 308 -17.36 -3.20 3.13
C ALA A 308 -18.21 -1.93 3.37
N ARG A 309 -18.56 -1.66 4.63
CA ARG A 309 -19.39 -0.57 5.21
C ARG A 309 -18.96 -0.39 6.68
N ALA A 310 -19.78 0.22 7.54
CA ALA A 310 -19.40 0.67 8.88
C ALA A 310 -18.94 -0.48 9.75
N SER A 311 -18.05 -0.10 10.66
CA SER A 311 -17.78 -0.85 11.85
C SER A 311 -19.10 -1.18 12.52
N LEU A 312 -19.30 -2.48 12.71
CA LEU A 312 -20.47 -3.00 13.40
C LEU A 312 -20.55 -2.39 14.80
N LEU A 313 -21.76 -2.17 15.30
CA LEU A 313 -21.95 -1.65 16.64
C LEU A 313 -22.19 -2.78 17.64
N LYS A 314 -21.72 -2.57 18.86
CA LYS A 314 -22.03 -3.48 19.97
C LYS A 314 -23.55 -3.58 20.17
N GLY A 315 -24.05 -4.80 20.22
CA GLY A 315 -25.47 -5.14 20.33
C GLY A 315 -26.17 -5.35 18.98
N GLU A 316 -25.52 -5.09 17.85
CA GLU A 316 -26.10 -5.38 16.54
C GLU A 316 -26.17 -6.88 16.30
N ARG A 317 -27.29 -7.31 15.69
CA ARG A 317 -27.39 -8.68 15.17
C ARG A 317 -26.75 -8.74 13.79
N VAL A 318 -26.02 -9.82 13.53
CA VAL A 318 -25.21 -9.95 12.30
C VAL A 318 -25.35 -11.34 11.68
N SER A 319 -25.22 -11.39 10.35
CA SER A 319 -24.98 -12.62 9.61
C SER A 319 -23.54 -12.67 9.10
N ILE A 320 -22.98 -13.88 9.14
CA ILE A 320 -21.61 -14.18 8.70
C ILE A 320 -21.73 -14.80 7.31
N ARG A 321 -21.09 -14.17 6.33
CA ARG A 321 -21.11 -14.63 4.94
C ARG A 321 -19.69 -14.98 4.51
N LEU A 322 -19.52 -16.19 3.99
CA LEU A 322 -18.30 -16.53 3.28
C LEU A 322 -18.36 -15.86 1.91
N LEU A 323 -17.38 -15.00 1.62
CA LEU A 323 -17.19 -14.46 0.29
C LEU A 323 -16.61 -15.61 -0.54
N LEU A 324 -17.44 -16.20 -1.40
CA LEU A 324 -16.97 -17.07 -2.47
C LEU A 324 -16.19 -16.21 -3.46
N LEU A 325 -14.96 -15.86 -3.10
CA LEU A 325 -13.94 -15.59 -4.08
C LEU A 325 -13.86 -16.87 -4.91
N PHE A 326 -14.23 -16.76 -6.18
CA PHE A 326 -13.98 -17.82 -7.15
C PHE A 326 -12.51 -18.20 -6.99
N LEU A 327 -12.27 -19.36 -6.36
CA LEU A 327 -11.00 -20.05 -6.44
C LEU A 327 -10.64 -20.05 -7.93
N CYS A 328 -9.45 -19.57 -8.26
CA CYS A 328 -8.86 -19.64 -9.59
C CYS A 328 -8.68 -21.11 -10.00
N ILE A 329 -9.78 -21.81 -10.24
CA ILE A 329 -9.83 -22.98 -11.09
C ILE A 329 -10.07 -22.42 -12.48
N LEU A 330 -9.03 -22.52 -13.29
CA LEU A 330 -9.04 -22.46 -14.75
C LEU A 330 -10.31 -23.09 -15.33
N PHE A 331 -11.34 -22.28 -15.50
CA PHE A 331 -12.35 -22.48 -16.52
C PHE A 331 -12.57 -21.15 -17.22
N GLN A 332 -12.21 -21.13 -18.50
CA GLN A 332 -12.65 -20.14 -19.45
C GLN A 332 -14.17 -20.09 -19.46
N THR A 333 -14.76 -19.26 -18.61
CA THR A 333 -16.12 -18.79 -18.83
C THR A 333 -16.13 -17.30 -18.60
N SER A 334 -16.00 -16.59 -19.72
CA SER A 334 -16.46 -15.22 -19.93
C SER A 334 -17.74 -14.93 -19.13
N CYS A 335 -17.61 -14.15 -18.06
CA CYS A 335 -18.71 -13.39 -17.50
C CYS A 335 -18.57 -11.94 -17.97
N ASN A 336 -19.63 -11.49 -18.59
CA ASN A 336 -19.72 -10.38 -19.51
C ASN A 336 -20.07 -9.11 -18.71
N ASP A 337 -19.09 -8.49 -18.04
CA ASP A 337 -19.29 -7.13 -17.51
C ASP A 337 -19.18 -6.14 -18.67
N LYS A 338 -20.33 -5.86 -19.29
CA LYS A 338 -20.49 -4.85 -20.33
C LYS A 338 -20.44 -3.42 -19.76
N THR A 339 -19.50 -3.13 -18.87
CA THR A 339 -19.24 -1.73 -18.51
C THR A 339 -18.57 -1.08 -19.72
N PRO A 340 -19.16 -0.03 -20.31
CA PRO A 340 -18.60 0.59 -21.51
C PRO A 340 -17.16 1.04 -21.25
N GLN A 341 -16.29 0.87 -22.23
CA GLN A 341 -14.92 1.40 -22.15
C GLN A 341 -14.92 2.80 -22.76
N LEU A 342 -14.30 3.75 -22.06
CA LEU A 342 -14.03 5.06 -22.63
C LEU A 342 -12.87 4.92 -23.61
N THR A 343 -12.94 5.69 -24.68
CA THR A 343 -11.86 5.83 -25.66
C THR A 343 -11.42 7.27 -25.68
N PHE A 344 -10.12 7.47 -25.66
CA PHE A 344 -9.49 8.78 -25.83
C PHE A 344 -8.73 8.76 -27.15
N SER A 345 -8.80 9.85 -27.91
CA SER A 345 -8.13 9.99 -29.20
C SER A 345 -6.61 10.05 -29.05
N GLU A 346 -6.13 10.60 -27.94
CA GLU A 346 -4.71 10.72 -27.63
C GLU A 346 -4.46 10.67 -26.12
N THR A 347 -3.30 10.14 -25.72
CA THR A 347 -2.81 10.11 -24.34
C THR A 347 -1.40 10.67 -24.30
N VAL A 348 -1.23 11.78 -23.59
CA VAL A 348 0.06 12.45 -23.39
C VAL A 348 0.45 12.31 -21.92
N GLN A 349 1.68 11.88 -21.64
CA GLN A 349 2.14 11.69 -20.27
C GLN A 349 3.55 12.26 -20.09
N TRP A 350 3.79 12.91 -18.96
CA TRP A 350 5.10 13.45 -18.61
C TRP A 350 5.31 13.39 -17.09
N PRO A 351 6.56 13.21 -16.64
CA PRO A 351 6.85 13.18 -15.22
C PRO A 351 6.82 14.58 -14.61
N VAL A 352 6.60 14.63 -13.30
CA VAL A 352 6.92 15.83 -12.52
C VAL A 352 8.45 16.04 -12.54
N PRO A 353 8.96 17.28 -12.73
CA PRO A 353 10.40 17.54 -12.72
C PRO A 353 11.08 17.09 -11.42
N ALA A 354 12.20 16.39 -11.55
CA ALA A 354 13.01 15.99 -10.42
C ALA A 354 13.60 17.21 -9.69
N GLU A 355 13.83 17.06 -8.39
CA GLU A 355 14.45 18.08 -7.55
C GLU A 355 15.70 17.50 -6.88
N GLY A 356 16.86 17.78 -7.46
CA GLY A 356 18.10 17.13 -7.05
C GLY A 356 17.99 15.60 -7.16
N LEU A 357 18.02 14.92 -6.02
CA LEU A 357 17.90 13.46 -5.90
C LEU A 357 16.46 12.97 -5.67
N LYS A 358 15.52 13.87 -5.32
CA LYS A 358 14.12 13.51 -5.14
C LYS A 358 13.45 13.41 -6.50
N VAL A 359 12.64 12.37 -6.68
CA VAL A 359 11.72 12.25 -7.82
C VAL A 359 10.30 12.32 -7.26
N PRO A 360 9.74 13.53 -7.11
CA PRO A 360 8.40 13.72 -6.55
C PRO A 360 7.34 13.12 -7.45
N ALA A 361 6.19 12.82 -6.86
CA ALA A 361 5.03 12.32 -7.58
C ALA A 361 3.90 13.36 -7.57
N PRO A 362 3.18 13.56 -8.69
CA PRO A 362 2.02 14.42 -8.70
C PRO A 362 0.95 13.82 -7.80
N ARG A 363 0.14 14.68 -7.17
CA ARG A 363 -0.86 14.23 -6.20
C ARG A 363 -2.23 14.85 -6.41
N SER A 364 -2.29 16.16 -6.64
CA SER A 364 -3.52 16.87 -6.92
C SER A 364 -3.32 17.85 -8.05
N LEU A 365 -4.40 18.11 -8.79
CA LEU A 365 -4.39 18.87 -10.03
C LEU A 365 -5.57 19.85 -10.02
N ASN A 366 -5.36 21.05 -10.56
CA ASN A 366 -6.43 22.00 -10.82
C ASN A 366 -6.16 22.78 -12.10
N VAL A 367 -7.21 23.31 -12.75
CA VAL A 367 -7.07 24.04 -14.02
C VAL A 367 -7.46 25.50 -13.85
N GLY A 368 -6.57 26.38 -14.30
CA GLY A 368 -6.76 27.82 -14.33
C GLY A 368 -7.74 28.30 -15.40
N PRO A 369 -8.15 29.59 -15.33
CA PRO A 369 -9.04 30.18 -16.32
C PRO A 369 -8.43 30.24 -17.73
N GLY A 370 -7.10 30.22 -17.86
CA GLY A 370 -6.38 30.14 -19.12
C GLY A 370 -6.01 28.71 -19.55
N ASP A 371 -6.64 27.69 -18.95
CA ASP A 371 -6.26 26.27 -19.06
C ASP A 371 -4.83 25.98 -18.57
N GLU A 372 -4.26 26.81 -17.69
CA GLU A 372 -3.01 26.47 -17.01
C GLU A 372 -3.23 25.32 -16.03
N LEU A 373 -2.34 24.31 -16.03
CA LEU A 373 -2.43 23.19 -15.11
C LEU A 373 -1.61 23.46 -13.86
N TYR A 374 -2.26 23.53 -12.71
CA TYR A 374 -1.63 23.59 -11.40
C TYR A 374 -1.50 22.17 -10.86
N VAL A 375 -0.29 21.79 -10.49
CA VAL A 375 0.04 20.45 -9.97
C VAL A 375 0.66 20.61 -8.60
N LEU A 376 0.06 19.95 -7.61
CA LEU A 376 0.64 19.76 -6.30
C LEU A 376 1.34 18.40 -6.28
N ASP A 377 2.61 18.37 -5.89
CA ASP A 377 3.35 17.13 -5.72
C ASP A 377 3.56 16.74 -4.26
N ASN A 378 4.00 15.51 -4.04
CA ASN A 378 4.26 14.96 -2.70
C ASN A 378 5.54 15.48 -2.03
N ALA A 379 6.32 16.35 -2.70
CA ALA A 379 7.44 17.06 -2.12
C ALA A 379 7.04 18.45 -1.60
N GLY A 380 5.76 18.83 -1.72
CA GLY A 380 5.27 20.12 -1.25
C GLY A 380 5.55 21.24 -2.25
N ARG A 381 5.60 20.96 -3.54
CA ARG A 381 5.69 22.00 -4.58
C ARG A 381 4.38 22.19 -5.29
N VAL A 382 4.11 23.43 -5.66
CA VAL A 382 3.08 23.78 -6.65
C VAL A 382 3.79 24.11 -7.96
N LEU A 383 3.41 23.41 -9.01
CA LEU A 383 3.97 23.51 -10.35
C LEU A 383 2.88 24.00 -11.30
N VAL A 384 3.18 24.97 -12.16
CA VAL A 384 2.20 25.55 -13.08
C VAL A 384 2.66 25.38 -14.52
N TYR A 385 1.91 24.61 -15.28
CA TYR A 385 2.15 24.32 -16.68
C TYR A 385 1.23 25.16 -17.57
N ASN A 386 1.75 25.61 -18.70
CA ASN A 386 0.95 26.30 -19.72
C ASN A 386 0.13 25.29 -20.55
N SER A 387 -0.62 25.80 -21.54
CA SER A 387 -1.44 24.97 -22.45
C SER A 387 -0.64 23.98 -23.30
N ASP A 388 0.66 24.22 -23.48
CA ASP A 388 1.60 23.39 -24.23
C ASP A 388 2.32 22.38 -23.31
N ASN A 389 1.87 22.25 -22.05
CA ASN A 389 2.44 21.41 -21.00
C ASN A 389 3.88 21.77 -20.60
N GLU A 390 4.29 23.02 -20.79
CA GLU A 390 5.59 23.52 -20.35
C GLU A 390 5.47 24.15 -18.96
N LEU A 391 6.35 23.74 -18.04
CA LEU A 391 6.43 24.32 -16.70
C LEU A 391 6.98 25.74 -16.79
N PHE A 392 6.21 26.74 -16.35
CA PHE A 392 6.62 28.14 -16.40
C PHE A 392 6.59 28.85 -15.03
N ARG A 393 6.03 28.21 -14.00
CA ARG A 393 6.04 28.73 -12.62
C ARG A 393 6.10 27.59 -11.62
N GLN A 394 6.82 27.80 -10.52
CA GLN A 394 6.78 26.90 -9.38
C GLN A 394 7.09 27.63 -8.08
N TRP A 395 6.60 27.11 -6.96
CA TRP A 395 6.97 27.52 -5.61
C TRP A 395 6.75 26.36 -4.64
N GLU A 396 7.26 26.53 -3.42
CA GLU A 396 7.19 25.53 -2.35
C GLU A 396 6.15 25.92 -1.31
N MET A 397 5.64 24.91 -0.60
CA MET A 397 4.92 25.08 0.64
C MET A 397 5.82 25.71 1.70
N PRO A 398 5.28 26.55 2.59
CA PRO A 398 6.08 27.24 3.61
C PRO A 398 6.76 26.27 4.59
N ASP A 399 6.11 25.13 4.87
CA ASP A 399 6.67 24.02 5.64
C ASP A 399 6.40 22.73 4.86
N PHE A 400 7.39 21.83 4.76
CA PHE A 400 7.27 20.58 3.99
C PHE A 400 8.11 19.42 4.57
N GLU A 401 8.63 19.55 5.79
CA GLU A 401 9.45 18.50 6.44
C GLU A 401 8.61 17.28 6.83
N ILE A 402 7.41 17.52 7.36
CA ILE A 402 6.45 16.48 7.80
C ILE A 402 5.26 16.42 6.81
N GLY A 403 5.12 17.49 6.02
CA GLY A 403 4.00 17.76 5.12
C GLY A 403 3.95 16.87 3.90
N LYS A 404 2.75 16.33 3.64
CA LYS A 404 2.36 15.67 2.40
C LYS A 404 1.02 16.30 2.01
N PRO A 405 1.00 17.50 1.39
CA PRO A 405 -0.24 18.20 1.08
C PRO A 405 -1.06 17.38 0.06
N GLU A 406 -2.39 17.46 0.12
CA GLU A 406 -3.27 16.55 -0.62
C GLU A 406 -4.21 17.19 -1.63
N GLY A 407 -4.57 18.46 -1.46
CA GLY A 407 -5.53 19.14 -2.34
C GLY A 407 -5.06 20.52 -2.76
N ILE A 408 -5.35 20.89 -4.01
CA ILE A 408 -5.13 22.22 -4.55
C ILE A 408 -6.39 22.74 -5.24
N CYS A 409 -6.76 23.98 -4.96
CA CYS A 409 -7.93 24.64 -5.51
C CYS A 409 -7.59 26.05 -5.95
N LEU A 410 -7.93 26.41 -7.20
CA LEU A 410 -7.89 27.79 -7.65
C LEU A 410 -9.22 28.47 -7.32
N LEU A 411 -9.14 29.54 -6.53
CA LEU A 411 -10.30 30.34 -6.12
C LEU A 411 -10.62 31.40 -7.16
N LYS A 412 -11.88 31.83 -7.22
CA LYS A 412 -12.37 32.85 -8.17
C LYS A 412 -11.65 34.19 -8.07
N ASN A 413 -11.15 34.54 -6.90
CA ASN A 413 -10.40 35.78 -6.66
C ASN A 413 -8.92 35.67 -7.09
N GLY A 414 -8.51 34.55 -7.70
CA GLY A 414 -7.15 34.29 -8.17
C GLY A 414 -6.18 33.76 -7.10
N GLN A 415 -6.66 33.52 -5.87
CA GLN A 415 -5.88 32.86 -4.84
C GLN A 415 -5.85 31.34 -5.07
N ILE A 416 -4.80 30.71 -4.55
CA ILE A 416 -4.61 29.26 -4.64
C ILE A 416 -4.65 28.71 -3.22
N ALA A 417 -5.63 27.88 -2.92
CA ALA A 417 -5.77 27.19 -1.64
C ALA A 417 -5.13 25.80 -1.74
N VAL A 418 -4.26 25.47 -0.79
CA VAL A 418 -3.62 24.16 -0.69
C VAL A 418 -3.92 23.55 0.67
N ALA A 419 -4.52 22.35 0.69
CA ALA A 419 -4.73 21.59 1.91
C ALA A 419 -3.40 20.96 2.35
N ASP A 420 -2.83 21.51 3.42
CA ASP A 420 -1.55 21.13 3.99
C ASP A 420 -1.77 20.09 5.10
N THR A 421 -2.15 18.89 4.66
CA THR A 421 -2.78 17.83 5.46
C THR A 421 -2.08 17.54 6.79
N HIS A 422 -0.75 17.40 6.78
CA HIS A 422 0.03 17.02 7.97
C HIS A 422 0.52 18.23 8.79
N TYR A 423 0.19 19.45 8.34
CA TYR A 423 0.30 20.67 9.13
C TYR A 423 -1.07 21.22 9.55
N HIS A 424 -2.14 20.42 9.38
CA HIS A 424 -3.47 20.66 9.95
C HIS A 424 -4.09 22.00 9.53
N ARG A 425 -3.81 22.46 8.30
CA ARG A 425 -4.19 23.80 7.84
C ARG A 425 -4.42 23.84 6.33
N VAL A 426 -5.05 24.91 5.87
CA VAL A 426 -5.10 25.30 4.45
C VAL A 426 -4.24 26.55 4.25
N VAL A 427 -3.32 26.51 3.28
CA VAL A 427 -2.44 27.62 2.92
C VAL A 427 -2.98 28.34 1.69
N PHE A 428 -3.07 29.67 1.76
CA PHE A 428 -3.54 30.49 0.64
C PHE A 428 -2.35 31.23 0.02
N PHE A 429 -2.18 31.09 -1.29
CA PHE A 429 -1.18 31.78 -2.07
C PHE A 429 -1.81 32.79 -3.02
N ASP A 430 -1.05 33.82 -3.39
CA ASP A 430 -1.32 34.55 -4.63
C ASP A 430 -0.85 33.75 -5.85
N GLN A 431 -1.18 34.24 -7.06
CA GLN A 431 -0.76 33.63 -8.32
C GLN A 431 0.77 33.51 -8.50
N HIS A 432 1.58 34.18 -7.68
CA HIS A 432 3.04 34.16 -7.73
C HIS A 432 3.66 33.28 -6.64
N GLY A 433 2.85 32.56 -5.85
CA GLY A 433 3.34 31.67 -4.80
C GLY A 433 3.68 32.37 -3.49
N LYS A 434 3.28 33.63 -3.31
CA LYS A 434 3.41 34.31 -2.02
C LYS A 434 2.28 33.88 -1.09
N VAL A 435 2.63 33.41 0.10
CA VAL A 435 1.65 33.11 1.16
C VAL A 435 0.91 34.38 1.57
N LEU A 436 -0.42 34.30 1.56
CA LEU A 436 -1.35 35.37 1.92
C LEU A 436 -1.94 35.18 3.32
N LYS A 437 -2.41 33.97 3.61
CA LYS A 437 -3.03 33.61 4.89
C LYS A 437 -3.02 32.09 5.11
N TYR A 438 -3.34 31.70 6.33
CA TYR A 438 -3.59 30.32 6.75
C TYR A 438 -5.02 30.21 7.27
N LEU A 439 -5.63 29.04 7.10
CA LEU A 439 -6.89 28.67 7.73
C LEU A 439 -6.69 27.38 8.52
N GLY A 440 -7.09 27.42 9.79
CA GLY A 440 -7.09 26.29 10.70
C GLY A 440 -5.77 25.94 11.36
N GLU A 441 -5.91 25.03 12.32
CA GLU A 441 -4.89 24.49 13.21
C GLU A 441 -5.33 23.09 13.66
N LEU A 442 -4.43 22.33 14.31
CA LEU A 442 -4.76 21.00 14.82
C LEU A 442 -5.92 21.06 15.82
N GLY A 443 -6.99 20.29 15.56
CA GLY A 443 -8.09 20.09 16.50
C GLY A 443 -9.37 19.61 15.85
N GLU A 444 -10.41 19.48 16.67
CA GLU A 444 -11.74 18.96 16.29
C GLU A 444 -12.83 20.05 16.34
N GLY A 445 -12.51 21.27 16.77
CA GLY A 445 -13.47 22.37 16.84
C GLY A 445 -13.77 23.02 15.48
N PRO A 446 -14.74 23.95 15.43
CA PRO A 446 -15.00 24.78 14.26
C PRO A 446 -13.76 25.53 13.79
N GLY A 447 -13.38 25.35 12.53
CA GLY A 447 -12.19 25.94 11.93
C GLY A 447 -10.87 25.25 12.28
N GLN A 448 -10.89 24.15 13.04
CA GLN A 448 -9.73 23.31 13.30
C GLN A 448 -9.79 22.04 12.44
N PHE A 449 -8.65 21.42 12.18
CA PHE A 449 -8.55 20.22 11.34
C PHE A 449 -7.67 19.13 11.95
N ILE A 450 -7.99 17.86 11.68
CA ILE A 450 -7.06 16.74 11.89
C ILE A 450 -6.28 16.47 10.62
N TYR A 451 -6.91 16.13 9.50
CA TYR A 451 -6.20 15.93 8.23
C TYR A 451 -7.01 16.53 7.07
N PRO A 452 -6.87 17.84 6.78
CA PRO A 452 -7.60 18.46 5.67
C PRO A 452 -7.11 17.89 4.34
N VAL A 453 -8.02 17.55 3.42
CA VAL A 453 -7.72 16.86 2.16
C VAL A 453 -8.04 17.71 0.94
N SER A 454 -9.30 18.09 0.77
CA SER A 454 -9.77 18.78 -0.43
C SER A 454 -10.34 20.14 -0.07
N VAL A 455 -10.19 21.09 -0.99
CA VAL A 455 -10.79 22.42 -0.90
C VAL A 455 -11.57 22.67 -2.19
N VAL A 456 -12.82 23.10 -2.07
CA VAL A 456 -13.63 23.56 -3.22
C VAL A 456 -14.34 24.86 -2.90
N GLN A 457 -14.74 25.62 -3.93
CA GLN A 457 -15.41 26.90 -3.77
C GLN A 457 -16.76 26.92 -4.49
N ASP A 458 -17.80 27.45 -3.84
CA ASP A 458 -19.08 27.74 -4.48
C ASP A 458 -19.06 29.07 -5.26
N PRO A 459 -20.11 29.39 -6.04
CA PRO A 459 -20.15 30.62 -6.79
C PRO A 459 -20.20 31.90 -5.97
N SER A 460 -20.64 31.82 -4.71
CA SER A 460 -20.75 32.92 -3.74
C SER A 460 -19.42 33.19 -3.03
N GLY A 461 -18.40 32.36 -3.26
CA GLY A 461 -17.07 32.50 -2.69
C GLY A 461 -16.85 31.70 -1.41
N ASN A 462 -17.85 30.95 -0.92
CA ASN A 462 -17.67 30.10 0.25
C ASN A 462 -16.81 28.90 -0.11
N MET A 463 -15.98 28.49 0.84
CA MET A 463 -15.05 27.38 0.69
C MET A 463 -15.51 26.19 1.51
N TYR A 464 -15.31 25.00 0.98
CA TYR A 464 -15.57 23.74 1.67
C TYR A 464 -14.28 22.98 1.80
N VAL A 465 -13.98 22.51 3.00
CA VAL A 465 -12.79 21.73 3.31
C VAL A 465 -13.22 20.39 3.86
N SER A 466 -12.84 19.30 3.19
CA SER A 466 -12.98 17.95 3.72
C SER A 466 -11.79 17.59 4.59
N GLU A 467 -12.02 16.79 5.62
CA GLU A 467 -10.97 16.20 6.43
C GLU A 467 -11.26 14.74 6.76
N TYR A 468 -10.21 14.02 7.14
CA TYR A 468 -10.33 12.66 7.70
C TYR A 468 -9.54 12.53 9.00
N GLY A 469 -9.69 11.38 9.64
CA GLY A 469 -8.94 10.97 10.81
C GLY A 469 -9.89 10.34 11.82
N ASP A 470 -9.85 10.84 13.04
CA ASP A 470 -10.85 10.50 14.07
C ASP A 470 -12.07 11.44 14.02
N ASN A 471 -12.14 12.34 13.03
CA ASN A 471 -13.19 13.37 12.89
C ASN A 471 -13.52 13.70 11.42
N ASP A 472 -13.94 12.70 10.66
CA ASP A 472 -14.29 12.86 9.24
C ASP A 472 -15.54 13.72 9.04
N ARG A 473 -15.35 14.87 8.41
CA ARG A 473 -16.41 15.86 8.15
C ARG A 473 -16.04 16.79 7.01
N VAL A 474 -17.00 17.64 6.62
CA VAL A 474 -16.77 18.79 5.75
C VAL A 474 -17.15 20.06 6.49
N GLN A 475 -16.25 21.04 6.46
CA GLN A 475 -16.47 22.37 7.04
C GLN A 475 -16.60 23.42 5.93
N LYS A 476 -17.57 24.32 6.08
CA LYS A 476 -17.84 25.44 5.17
C LYS A 476 -17.37 26.76 5.80
N PHE A 477 -16.70 27.57 5.01
CA PHE A 477 -16.12 28.85 5.40
C PHE A 477 -16.56 29.98 4.46
N SER A 478 -16.65 31.20 4.99
CA SER A 478 -16.76 32.41 4.16
C SER A 478 -15.50 32.60 3.32
N GLU A 479 -15.54 33.45 2.30
CA GLU A 479 -14.34 33.84 1.54
C GLU A 479 -13.24 34.43 2.46
N GLN A 480 -13.66 35.11 3.53
CA GLN A 480 -12.76 35.70 4.52
C GLN A 480 -12.10 34.63 5.40
N GLY A 481 -12.70 33.43 5.52
CA GLY A 481 -12.22 32.31 6.32
C GLY A 481 -13.00 32.10 7.62
N ASP A 482 -14.14 32.77 7.77
CA ASP A 482 -15.01 32.58 8.94
C ASP A 482 -15.75 31.25 8.82
N PHE A 483 -15.76 30.46 9.89
CA PHE A 483 -16.55 29.23 9.93
C PHE A 483 -18.05 29.53 9.79
N LEU A 484 -18.74 28.80 8.90
CA LEU A 484 -20.17 28.95 8.66
C LEU A 484 -20.97 27.75 9.16
N LEU A 485 -20.58 26.54 8.77
CA LEU A 485 -21.21 25.29 9.19
C LEU A 485 -20.28 24.10 8.99
N GLU A 486 -20.64 22.97 9.57
CA GLU A 486 -20.02 21.67 9.32
C GLU A 486 -21.09 20.61 9.13
N PHE A 487 -20.75 19.55 8.40
CA PHE A 487 -21.64 18.41 8.21
C PHE A 487 -20.86 17.12 7.97
N GLY A 488 -21.57 16.02 8.26
CA GLY A 488 -21.03 14.67 8.29
C GLY A 488 -20.26 14.34 9.56
N SER A 489 -20.00 13.05 9.72
CA SER A 489 -19.31 12.47 10.87
C SER A 489 -18.66 11.15 10.46
N VAL A 490 -17.73 10.63 11.26
CA VAL A 490 -17.16 9.29 11.04
C VAL A 490 -18.26 8.23 11.06
N GLY A 491 -18.24 7.34 10.07
CA GLY A 491 -19.17 6.22 9.97
C GLY A 491 -19.50 5.86 8.52
N THR A 492 -20.55 5.09 8.30
CA THR A 492 -20.91 4.64 6.94
C THR A 492 -22.38 4.69 6.64
N GLY A 493 -23.19 5.19 7.57
CA GLY A 493 -24.55 5.59 7.29
C GLY A 493 -24.59 6.69 6.22
N PRO A 494 -25.77 6.95 5.64
CA PRO A 494 -25.97 8.14 4.83
C PRO A 494 -25.64 9.40 5.64
N GLY A 495 -24.79 10.27 5.09
CA GLY A 495 -24.31 11.46 5.81
C GLY A 495 -23.01 11.23 6.58
N GLU A 496 -22.55 10.00 6.78
CA GLU A 496 -21.32 9.67 7.50
C GLU A 496 -20.20 9.28 6.52
N PHE A 497 -18.94 9.48 6.90
CA PHE A 497 -17.77 9.28 6.04
C PHE A 497 -16.74 8.31 6.64
N GLN A 498 -16.05 7.59 5.75
CA GLN A 498 -14.75 6.98 6.03
C GLN A 498 -13.77 7.41 4.94
N ARG A 499 -12.93 8.37 5.31
CA ARG A 499 -12.06 9.19 4.48
C ARG A 499 -12.83 10.03 3.45
N ALA A 500 -13.41 11.14 3.92
CA ALA A 500 -13.92 12.19 3.05
C ALA A 500 -12.76 12.79 2.23
N ALA A 501 -12.72 12.50 0.93
CA ALA A 501 -11.59 12.80 0.06
C ALA A 501 -11.91 13.96 -0.90
N GLY A 502 -11.69 13.79 -2.20
CA GLY A 502 -11.98 14.78 -3.23
C GLY A 502 -13.45 15.16 -3.29
N MET A 503 -13.71 16.42 -3.64
CA MET A 503 -15.05 16.99 -3.70
C MET A 503 -15.19 17.87 -4.93
N ILE A 504 -16.44 18.10 -5.34
CA ILE A 504 -16.81 19.22 -6.22
C ILE A 504 -18.08 19.90 -5.72
N TRP A 505 -18.19 21.18 -6.01
CA TRP A 505 -19.45 21.91 -5.94
C TRP A 505 -20.06 22.02 -7.34
N HIS A 506 -21.34 21.68 -7.49
CA HIS A 506 -22.08 21.86 -8.74
C HIS A 506 -23.57 22.05 -8.47
N ASP A 507 -24.14 23.17 -8.97
CA ASP A 507 -25.58 23.47 -8.96
C ASP A 507 -26.25 23.32 -7.57
N GLY A 508 -25.64 23.92 -6.55
CA GLY A 508 -26.14 23.88 -5.17
C GLY A 508 -25.92 22.56 -4.44
N LYS A 509 -25.16 21.65 -5.05
CA LYS A 509 -24.82 20.34 -4.49
C LYS A 509 -23.32 20.16 -4.33
N ILE A 510 -22.93 19.39 -3.33
CA ILE A 510 -21.56 19.00 -3.06
C ILE A 510 -21.46 17.50 -3.24
N TYR A 511 -20.64 17.06 -4.19
CA TYR A 511 -20.37 15.66 -4.45
C TYR A 511 -19.05 15.30 -3.78
N ILE A 512 -19.05 14.29 -2.91
CA ILE A 512 -17.93 13.98 -2.03
C ILE A 512 -17.56 12.51 -2.22
N CYS A 513 -16.29 12.26 -2.51
CA CYS A 513 -15.71 10.93 -2.48
C CYS A 513 -15.63 10.45 -1.03
N ASP A 514 -16.41 9.41 -0.71
CA ASP A 514 -16.33 8.70 0.56
C ASP A 514 -15.49 7.43 0.32
N ALA A 515 -14.17 7.62 0.40
CA ALA A 515 -13.21 6.76 -0.29
C ALA A 515 -13.21 5.33 0.23
N VAL A 516 -13.20 5.13 1.54
CA VAL A 516 -13.17 3.77 2.14
C VAL A 516 -14.54 3.10 1.99
N ASN A 517 -15.63 3.86 2.03
CA ASN A 517 -16.98 3.35 1.80
C ASN A 517 -17.31 3.08 0.33
N ASN A 518 -16.36 3.31 -0.59
CA ASN A 518 -16.50 3.00 -2.02
C ASN A 518 -17.73 3.67 -2.68
N ARG A 519 -18.04 4.91 -2.30
CA ARG A 519 -19.24 5.62 -2.78
C ARG A 519 -18.98 7.12 -2.98
N ILE A 520 -19.90 7.77 -3.70
CA ILE A 520 -20.00 9.22 -3.76
C ILE A 520 -21.27 9.64 -3.00
N GLN A 521 -21.14 10.57 -2.06
CA GLN A 521 -22.27 11.15 -1.35
C GLN A 521 -22.55 12.58 -1.84
N VAL A 522 -23.82 12.94 -1.87
CA VAL A 522 -24.29 14.23 -2.38
C VAL A 522 -24.98 15.00 -1.26
N PHE A 523 -24.58 16.24 -1.04
CA PHE A 523 -25.12 17.13 0.00
C PHE A 523 -25.60 18.45 -0.60
N SER A 524 -26.48 19.17 0.11
CA SER A 524 -26.84 20.56 -0.23
C SER A 524 -25.82 21.58 0.30
N ASP A 525 -25.94 22.83 -0.12
CA ASP A 525 -25.14 23.96 0.39
C ASP A 525 -25.29 24.23 1.90
N GLU A 526 -26.39 23.76 2.48
CA GLU A 526 -26.70 23.82 3.91
C GLU A 526 -26.20 22.59 4.67
N GLY A 527 -25.46 21.68 4.01
CA GLY A 527 -24.91 20.47 4.62
C GLY A 527 -25.92 19.35 4.82
N GLN A 528 -27.08 19.40 4.16
CA GLN A 528 -28.07 18.32 4.25
C GLN A 528 -27.68 17.18 3.32
N PHE A 529 -27.62 15.96 3.84
CA PHE A 529 -27.45 14.76 3.02
C PHE A 529 -28.64 14.59 2.06
N LEU A 530 -28.35 14.42 0.78
CA LEU A 530 -29.36 14.26 -0.28
C LEU A 530 -29.45 12.81 -0.77
N GLU A 531 -28.33 12.24 -1.22
CA GLU A 531 -28.30 10.88 -1.75
C GLU A 531 -26.89 10.27 -1.80
N ILE A 532 -26.84 8.94 -1.92
CA ILE A 532 -25.66 8.23 -2.43
C ILE A 532 -25.81 8.14 -3.95
N LEU A 533 -24.83 8.66 -4.68
CA LEU A 533 -24.90 8.77 -6.13
C LEU A 533 -25.10 7.39 -6.79
N GLY A 534 -25.97 7.33 -7.79
CA GLY A 534 -26.23 6.10 -8.55
C GLY A 534 -27.20 5.11 -7.89
N THR A 535 -27.70 5.38 -6.68
CA THR A 535 -28.71 4.53 -6.01
C THR A 535 -29.93 4.29 -6.91
N ASN A 536 -30.35 5.31 -7.67
CA ASN A 536 -31.50 5.24 -8.58
C ASN A 536 -31.18 4.66 -9.97
N THR A 537 -29.90 4.37 -10.26
CA THR A 537 -29.42 3.86 -11.56
C THR A 537 -28.77 2.48 -11.47
N GLY A 538 -28.98 1.75 -10.37
CA GLY A 538 -28.44 0.40 -10.17
C GLY A 538 -27.12 0.35 -9.38
N GLY A 539 -26.70 1.47 -8.78
CA GLY A 539 -25.47 1.60 -8.01
C GLY A 539 -24.23 1.91 -8.87
N MET A 540 -23.16 2.32 -8.20
CA MET A 540 -21.85 2.56 -8.80
C MET A 540 -20.81 1.69 -8.08
N PRO A 541 -20.33 0.58 -8.67
CA PRO A 541 -19.33 -0.29 -8.05
C PRO A 541 -17.94 0.35 -8.16
N LEU A 542 -17.73 1.41 -7.38
CA LEU A 542 -16.44 2.08 -7.27
C LEU A 542 -15.52 1.28 -6.36
N TYR A 543 -14.21 1.46 -6.54
CA TYR A 543 -13.20 0.92 -5.63
C TYR A 543 -12.17 1.98 -5.23
N TYR A 544 -12.32 2.45 -3.99
CA TYR A 544 -11.53 3.51 -3.38
C TYR A 544 -11.53 4.81 -4.21
N PRO A 545 -12.71 5.44 -4.45
CA PRO A 545 -12.78 6.69 -5.19
C PRO A 545 -12.07 7.80 -4.41
N TYR A 546 -11.03 8.39 -4.99
CA TYR A 546 -10.17 9.32 -4.26
C TYR A 546 -10.46 10.78 -4.61
N ASP A 547 -10.69 11.04 -5.90
CA ASP A 547 -10.94 12.39 -6.40
C ASP A 547 -12.01 12.39 -7.49
N ILE A 548 -12.64 13.55 -7.68
CA ILE A 548 -13.77 13.74 -8.57
C ILE A 548 -13.65 15.10 -9.27
N ALA A 549 -13.94 15.14 -10.56
CA ALA A 549 -14.06 16.37 -11.32
C ALA A 549 -15.29 16.31 -12.24
N ILE A 550 -15.69 17.46 -12.76
CA ILE A 550 -16.81 17.57 -13.69
C ILE A 550 -16.37 18.29 -14.96
N ASP A 551 -16.84 17.80 -16.10
CA ASP A 551 -16.64 18.49 -17.38
C ASP A 551 -17.56 19.71 -17.53
N ARG A 552 -17.18 20.66 -18.40
CA ARG A 552 -17.90 21.94 -18.49
C ARG A 552 -19.06 21.90 -19.47
N HIS A 553 -19.00 21.04 -20.49
CA HIS A 553 -19.96 21.05 -21.59
C HIS A 553 -21.12 20.07 -21.39
N HIS A 554 -20.89 18.96 -20.69
CA HIS A 554 -21.86 17.85 -20.60
C HIS A 554 -22.36 17.60 -19.17
N ASN A 555 -21.78 18.28 -18.17
CA ASN A 555 -21.99 18.04 -16.74
C ASN A 555 -21.79 16.56 -16.38
N GLN A 556 -20.75 15.93 -16.93
CA GLN A 556 -20.40 14.53 -16.64
C GLN A 556 -19.26 14.48 -15.63
N LEU A 557 -19.39 13.58 -14.67
CA LEU A 557 -18.43 13.36 -13.61
C LEU A 557 -17.34 12.42 -14.09
N TYR A 558 -16.11 12.73 -13.73
CA TYR A 558 -14.96 11.84 -13.80
C TYR A 558 -14.50 11.57 -12.38
N ILE A 559 -14.35 10.29 -12.05
CA ILE A 559 -13.95 9.82 -10.72
C ILE A 559 -12.69 8.99 -10.90
N VAL A 560 -11.65 9.28 -10.11
CA VAL A 560 -10.45 8.44 -10.07
C VAL A 560 -10.62 7.40 -8.98
N GLU A 561 -10.45 6.15 -9.36
CA GLU A 561 -10.49 5.01 -8.45
C GLU A 561 -9.07 4.57 -8.15
N TYR A 562 -8.56 5.01 -6.99
CA TYR A 562 -7.22 4.69 -6.53
C TYR A 562 -7.00 3.17 -6.45
N GLY A 563 -7.98 2.44 -5.93
CA GLY A 563 -7.86 1.00 -5.70
C GLY A 563 -7.93 0.19 -6.99
N ALA A 564 -8.67 0.66 -8.00
CA ALA A 564 -8.83 -0.04 -9.27
C ALA A 564 -7.85 0.43 -10.35
N GLY A 565 -7.08 1.50 -10.09
CA GLY A 565 -6.14 2.08 -11.05
C GLY A 565 -6.84 2.54 -12.33
N ARG A 566 -8.00 3.20 -12.21
CA ARG A 566 -8.83 3.58 -13.37
C ARG A 566 -9.60 4.87 -13.14
N ILE A 567 -10.19 5.38 -14.22
CA ILE A 567 -11.14 6.49 -14.20
C ILE A 567 -12.53 5.95 -14.55
N THR A 568 -13.55 6.35 -13.80
CA THR A 568 -14.95 6.09 -14.09
C THR A 568 -15.65 7.39 -14.47
N LYS A 569 -16.31 7.41 -15.64
CA LYS A 569 -17.11 8.53 -16.12
C LYS A 569 -18.59 8.26 -15.92
N THR A 570 -19.33 9.21 -15.34
CA THR A 570 -20.78 9.07 -15.08
C THR A 570 -21.57 10.34 -15.39
N GLU A 571 -22.89 10.20 -15.51
CA GLU A 571 -23.81 11.32 -15.40
C GLU A 571 -23.97 11.77 -13.93
N LEU A 572 -24.55 12.96 -13.70
CA LEU A 572 -24.97 13.41 -12.37
C LEU A 572 -26.03 12.53 -11.70
N SER A 573 -26.68 11.63 -12.45
CA SER A 573 -27.59 10.61 -11.92
C SER A 573 -26.85 9.41 -11.30
N GLY A 574 -25.55 9.29 -11.57
CA GLY A 574 -24.73 8.11 -11.26
C GLY A 574 -24.78 7.00 -12.30
N ARG A 575 -25.43 7.21 -13.45
CA ARG A 575 -25.34 6.28 -14.59
C ARG A 575 -23.92 6.27 -15.14
N ILE A 576 -23.26 5.10 -15.09
CA ILE A 576 -21.91 4.92 -15.63
C ILE A 576 -21.94 4.99 -17.16
N LEU A 577 -21.16 5.92 -17.71
CA LEU A 577 -20.98 6.12 -19.15
C LEU A 577 -19.79 5.33 -19.69
N GLY A 578 -18.79 5.07 -18.84
CA GLY A 578 -17.72 4.13 -19.13
C GLY A 578 -16.55 4.23 -18.16
N VAL A 579 -15.57 3.35 -18.35
CA VAL A 579 -14.32 3.32 -17.56
C VAL A 579 -13.10 3.36 -18.46
N TYR A 580 -11.97 3.85 -17.95
CA TYR A 580 -10.68 3.85 -18.64
C TYR A 580 -9.54 3.47 -17.69
N GLY A 581 -8.69 2.57 -18.15
CA GLY A 581 -7.51 2.12 -17.42
C GLY A 581 -7.77 0.97 -16.44
N LYS A 582 -6.67 0.54 -15.83
CA LYS A 582 -6.56 -0.52 -14.83
C LYS A 582 -5.21 -0.37 -14.12
N THR A 583 -5.05 -1.03 -12.98
CA THR A 583 -3.77 -1.04 -12.26
C THR A 583 -2.61 -1.54 -13.13
N GLY A 584 -1.56 -0.72 -13.27
CA GLY A 584 -0.36 -1.07 -14.02
C GLY A 584 0.53 0.12 -14.35
N MET A 585 1.59 -0.12 -15.12
CA MET A 585 2.62 0.86 -15.49
C MET A 585 2.70 1.11 -17.01
N ASN A 586 1.90 0.42 -17.81
CA ASN A 586 1.89 0.62 -19.26
C ASN A 586 1.07 1.85 -19.65
N GLN A 587 1.21 2.30 -20.90
CA GLN A 587 0.40 3.40 -21.41
C GLN A 587 -1.10 3.08 -21.32
N GLY A 588 -1.87 3.99 -20.70
CA GLY A 588 -3.30 3.80 -20.45
C GLY A 588 -3.62 2.95 -19.22
N GLU A 589 -2.62 2.50 -18.47
CA GLU A 589 -2.75 1.92 -17.12
C GLU A 589 -2.34 2.96 -16.08
N PHE A 590 -2.84 2.83 -14.84
CA PHE A 590 -2.50 3.76 -13.75
C PHE A 590 -2.01 2.97 -12.54
N LEU A 591 -1.07 3.53 -11.78
CA LEU A 591 -0.61 2.96 -10.52
C LEU A 591 -0.88 3.98 -9.41
N THR A 592 -1.83 3.64 -8.53
CA THR A 592 -2.26 4.51 -7.42
C THR A 592 -2.60 5.96 -7.86
N PRO A 593 -3.49 6.15 -8.87
CA PRO A 593 -3.85 7.49 -9.32
C PRO A 593 -4.65 8.20 -8.22
N TRP A 594 -4.29 9.46 -7.95
CA TRP A 594 -4.68 10.15 -6.70
C TRP A 594 -5.61 11.33 -6.94
N GLY A 595 -5.32 12.14 -7.96
CA GLY A 595 -6.07 13.35 -8.26
C GLY A 595 -6.43 13.45 -9.74
N LEU A 596 -7.51 14.17 -10.05
CA LEU A 596 -7.89 14.44 -11.43
C LEU A 596 -8.52 15.81 -11.61
N THR A 597 -8.46 16.34 -12.82
CA THR A 597 -9.16 17.58 -13.18
C THR A 597 -9.52 17.60 -14.66
N VAL A 598 -10.44 18.47 -15.05
CA VAL A 598 -10.92 18.60 -16.43
C VAL A 598 -10.82 20.06 -16.86
N ASN A 599 -10.20 20.31 -18.02
CA ASN A 599 -10.05 21.68 -18.53
C ASN A 599 -11.26 22.15 -19.35
N SER A 600 -11.17 23.37 -19.91
CA SER A 600 -12.28 23.95 -20.70
C SER A 600 -12.58 23.22 -22.02
N LYS A 601 -11.70 22.32 -22.45
CA LYS A 601 -11.78 21.52 -23.67
C LYS A 601 -12.16 20.05 -23.39
N ASP A 602 -12.66 19.77 -22.19
CA ASP A 602 -12.98 18.42 -21.69
C ASP A 602 -11.78 17.44 -21.68
N GLN A 603 -10.54 17.96 -21.71
CA GLN A 603 -9.35 17.12 -21.55
C GLN A 603 -9.18 16.78 -20.08
N VAL A 604 -8.97 15.50 -19.79
CA VAL A 604 -8.85 14.97 -18.43
C VAL A 604 -7.38 14.88 -18.06
N TYR A 605 -7.00 15.45 -16.93
CA TYR A 605 -5.67 15.33 -16.37
C TYR A 605 -5.73 14.45 -15.13
N VAL A 606 -4.79 13.53 -14.99
CA VAL A 606 -4.71 12.58 -13.88
C VAL A 606 -3.32 12.63 -13.27
N ALA A 607 -3.27 12.73 -11.94
CA ALA A 607 -2.06 12.55 -11.16
C ALA A 607 -1.88 11.05 -10.90
N ASP A 608 -1.11 10.40 -11.77
CA ASP A 608 -0.75 8.98 -11.65
C ASP A 608 0.44 8.85 -10.69
N THR A 609 0.15 8.94 -9.40
CA THR A 609 1.15 9.13 -8.34
C THR A 609 2.15 7.97 -8.25
N GLY A 610 1.70 6.72 -8.37
CA GLY A 610 2.58 5.55 -8.30
C GLY A 610 3.53 5.45 -9.49
N ASN A 611 3.07 5.81 -10.69
CA ASN A 611 3.92 5.91 -11.87
C ASN A 611 4.72 7.22 -11.92
N ARG A 612 4.43 8.19 -11.05
CA ARG A 612 5.04 9.53 -10.98
C ARG A 612 4.81 10.35 -12.25
N LEU A 613 3.66 10.13 -12.91
CA LEU A 613 3.31 10.77 -14.17
C LEU A 613 2.09 11.68 -14.02
N ILE A 614 2.11 12.79 -14.75
CA ILE A 614 0.91 13.53 -15.09
C ILE A 614 0.43 12.95 -16.42
N VAL A 615 -0.81 12.49 -16.46
CA VAL A 615 -1.43 11.90 -17.66
C VAL A 615 -2.53 12.82 -18.14
N LYS A 616 -2.47 13.23 -19.41
CA LYS A 616 -3.48 14.02 -20.11
C LYS A 616 -4.19 13.14 -21.13
N LEU A 617 -5.49 13.01 -21.00
CA LEU A 617 -6.37 12.25 -21.87
C LEU A 617 -7.20 13.21 -22.72
N ILE A 618 -7.14 13.03 -24.03
CA ILE A 618 -7.84 13.88 -25.00
C ILE A 618 -9.05 13.08 -25.53
N PRO A 619 -10.29 13.53 -25.32
CA PRO A 619 -11.50 12.82 -25.76
C PRO A 619 -11.56 12.45 -27.24
#